data_AF-A0A1J3CK41-F1
#
_entry.id   AF-A0A1J3CK41-F1
#
_cell.length_a   1.000
_cell.length_b   1.000
_cell.length_c   1.000
_cell.angle_alpha   90.00
_cell.angle_beta   90.00
_cell.angle_gamma   90.00
#
_symmetry.space_group_name_H-M   'P 1'
#
loop_
_entity.id
_entity.type
_entity.pdbx_description
1 polymer ?
#
loop_
_entity_poly.entity_id
_entity_poly.type
_entity_poly.pdbx_seq_one_letter_code
_entity_poly.pdbx_strand_id
1 'polypeptide(L)'
;FRLGYVQVLVSTATLAWGVNLPAHTVIIKGTQVYNPERGAWMELSPLDVMQMIGRAGRPQYDKHGEGIIITGYSELQYYLSLMNEKLPIESQFISKLAD
;
A
#
# COMPACT_ATOMS: atom_id res chain seq x y z
N PHE A 1 21.01 2.10 2.02
CA PHE A 1 19.76 2.84 1.71
C PHE A 1 19.90 4.34 1.88
N ARG A 2 19.93 4.91 3.10
CA ARG A 2 20.11 6.38 3.29
C ARG A 2 21.42 6.94 2.72
N LEU A 3 22.47 6.12 2.70
CA LEU A 3 23.77 6.45 2.11
C LEU A 3 23.94 5.97 0.64
N GLY A 4 22.86 5.48 0.00
CA GLY A 4 22.87 5.10 -1.42
C GLY A 4 23.50 3.74 -1.79
N TYR A 5 24.14 3.03 -0.86
CA TYR A 5 24.84 1.75 -1.15
C TYR A 5 23.96 0.58 -1.64
N VAL A 6 22.65 0.65 -1.41
CA VAL A 6 21.70 -0.41 -1.80
C VAL A 6 20.62 0.26 -2.62
N GLN A 7 20.43 -0.21 -3.85
CA GLN A 7 19.49 0.37 -4.81
C GLN A 7 18.08 -0.26 -4.74
N VAL A 8 17.98 -1.50 -4.27
CA VAL A 8 16.71 -2.25 -4.19
C VAL A 8 16.54 -2.83 -2.79
N LEU A 9 15.38 -2.57 -2.17
CA LEU A 9 14.96 -3.18 -0.92
C LEU A 9 13.67 -3.94 -1.16
N VAL A 10 13.64 -5.20 -0.72
CA VAL A 10 12.42 -6.00 -0.67
C VAL A 10 11.97 -6.06 0.78
N SER A 11 10.72 -5.72 1.04
CA SER A 11 10.15 -5.66 2.40
C SER A 11 8.70 -6.11 2.43
N THR A 12 8.26 -6.55 3.61
CA THR A 12 6.85 -6.81 3.91
C THR A 12 6.08 -5.52 4.21
N ALA A 13 4.74 -5.60 4.21
CA ALA A 13 3.84 -4.46 4.43
C ALA A 13 4.11 -3.66 5.72
N THR A 14 4.62 -4.32 6.76
CA THR A 14 4.97 -3.71 8.06
C THR A 14 5.98 -2.57 7.96
N LEU A 15 6.85 -2.55 6.95
CA LEU A 15 7.83 -1.47 6.77
C LEU A 15 7.14 -0.12 6.53
N ALA A 16 6.02 -0.13 5.80
CA ALA A 16 5.26 1.08 5.48
C ALA A 16 4.77 1.79 6.75
N TRP A 17 4.50 1.04 7.81
CA TRP A 17 4.06 1.54 9.11
C TRP A 17 5.20 1.85 10.07
N GLY A 18 6.23 0.99 10.10
CA GLY A 18 7.23 1.00 11.16
C GLY A 18 8.42 1.93 10.95
N VAL A 19 8.76 2.28 9.71
CA VAL A 19 10.01 3.02 9.43
C VAL A 19 9.80 4.10 8.37
N ASN A 20 10.30 5.31 8.65
CA ASN A 20 10.35 6.39 7.68
C ASN A 20 11.58 6.26 6.77
N LEU A 21 11.46 5.43 5.74
CA LEU A 21 12.44 5.26 4.67
C LEU A 21 11.79 5.56 3.31
N PRO A 22 11.90 6.79 2.80
CA PRO A 22 11.40 7.13 1.47
C PRO A 22 12.32 6.58 0.38
N ALA A 23 11.74 6.14 -0.73
CA ALA A 23 12.42 5.64 -1.93
C ALA A 23 11.86 6.35 -3.17
N HIS A 24 12.67 6.56 -4.21
CA HIS A 24 12.18 7.19 -5.45
C HIS A 24 11.00 6.40 -6.05
N THR A 25 11.17 5.09 -6.17
CA THR A 25 10.17 4.18 -6.73
C THR A 25 9.77 3.13 -5.69
N VAL A 26 8.47 2.92 -5.53
CA VAL A 26 7.90 1.83 -4.72
C VAL A 26 7.10 0.90 -5.63
N ILE A 27 7.32 -0.41 -5.48
CA ILE A 27 6.61 -1.44 -6.24
C ILE A 27 5.84 -2.33 -5.27
N ILE A 28 4.51 -2.33 -5.39
CA ILE A 28 3.63 -3.28 -4.69
C ILE A 28 3.45 -4.48 -5.59
N LYS A 29 4.22 -5.54 -5.31
CA LYS A 29 4.17 -6.78 -6.08
C LYS A 29 3.12 -7.72 -5.50
N GLY A 30 1.97 -7.79 -6.17
CA GLY A 30 0.85 -8.63 -5.75
C GLY A 30 0.07 -7.97 -4.62
N THR A 31 -1.24 -7.98 -4.72
CA THR A 31 -2.14 -7.33 -3.76
C THR A 31 -2.82 -8.30 -2.81
N GLN A 32 -2.48 -9.58 -2.88
CA GLN A 32 -3.10 -10.62 -2.08
C GLN A 32 -2.31 -10.89 -0.81
N VAL A 33 -3.01 -10.88 0.32
CA VAL A 33 -2.54 -11.20 1.66
C VAL A 33 -3.42 -12.27 2.28
N TYR A 34 -2.80 -13.24 2.93
CA TYR A 34 -3.53 -14.33 3.59
C TYR A 34 -4.11 -13.84 4.92
N ASN A 35 -5.43 -13.98 5.10
CA ASN A 35 -6.09 -13.69 6.37
C ASN A 35 -6.34 -14.99 7.15
N PRO A 36 -5.64 -15.22 8.28
CA PRO A 36 -5.83 -16.41 9.10
C PRO A 36 -7.20 -16.46 9.79
N GLU A 37 -7.82 -15.31 10.10
CA GLU A 37 -9.13 -15.26 10.75
C GLU A 37 -10.25 -15.74 9.83
N ARG A 38 -10.10 -15.50 8.52
CA ARG A 38 -11.06 -15.95 7.49
C ARG A 38 -10.64 -17.23 6.77
N GLY A 39 -9.40 -17.68 6.97
CA GLY A 39 -8.83 -18.85 6.28
C GLY A 39 -8.74 -18.69 4.76
N ALA A 40 -8.63 -17.45 4.27
CA ALA A 40 -8.71 -17.13 2.84
C ALA A 40 -7.70 -16.05 2.42
N TRP A 41 -7.35 -16.05 1.14
CA TRP A 41 -6.64 -14.93 0.52
C TRP A 41 -7.58 -13.75 0.34
N MET A 42 -7.13 -12.57 0.77
CA MET A 42 -7.86 -11.32 0.64
C MET A 42 -6.96 -10.28 -0.01
N GLU A 43 -7.57 -9.24 -0.55
CA GLU A 43 -6.83 -8.10 -1.08
C GLU A 43 -6.28 -7.20 0.06
N LEU A 44 -5.19 -6.51 -0.23
CA LEU A 44 -4.57 -5.52 0.66
C LEU A 44 -5.56 -4.43 1.00
N SER A 45 -5.53 -3.99 2.26
CA SER A 45 -6.40 -2.90 2.70
C SER A 45 -6.04 -1.60 1.97
N PRO A 46 -7.03 -0.73 1.70
CA PRO A 46 -6.80 0.61 1.18
C PRO A 46 -5.69 1.37 1.92
N LEU A 47 -5.70 1.24 3.24
CA LEU A 47 -4.79 1.93 4.13
C LEU A 47 -3.35 1.44 3.94
N ASP A 48 -3.13 0.13 3.84
CA ASP A 48 -1.81 -0.43 3.59
C ASP A 48 -1.25 0.02 2.24
N VAL A 49 -2.09 0.02 1.20
CA VAL A 49 -1.67 0.48 -0.13
C VAL A 49 -1.32 1.97 -0.13
N MET A 50 -2.13 2.81 0.51
CA MET A 50 -1.84 4.24 0.67
C MET A 50 -0.54 4.47 1.47
N GLN A 51 -0.33 3.72 2.55
CA GLN A 51 0.90 3.82 3.35
C GLN A 51 2.14 3.40 2.56
N MET A 52 2.04 2.34 1.76
CA MET A 52 3.15 1.89 0.90
C MET A 52 3.47 2.93 -0.17
N ILE A 53 2.47 3.45 -0.88
CA ILE A 53 2.68 4.46 -1.92
C ILE A 53 3.14 5.79 -1.33
N GLY A 54 2.75 6.12 -0.10
CA GLY A 54 3.27 7.28 0.63
C GLY A 54 4.78 7.25 0.89
N ARG A 55 5.46 6.11 0.66
CA ARG A 55 6.92 6.00 0.70
C ARG A 55 7.59 6.30 -0.64
N ALA A 56 6.81 6.44 -1.72
CA ALA A 56 7.31 6.81 -3.04
C ALA A 56 7.62 8.31 -3.10
N GLY A 57 8.81 8.64 -3.60
CA GLY A 57 9.37 9.99 -3.63
C GLY A 57 10.14 10.34 -2.36
N ARG A 58 11.36 10.88 -2.54
CA ARG A 58 12.14 11.45 -1.44
C ARG A 58 11.97 12.98 -1.43
N PRO A 59 11.29 13.54 -0.42
CA PRO A 59 11.22 14.99 -0.27
C PRO A 59 12.64 15.58 -0.30
N GLN A 60 12.83 16.66 -1.05
CA GLN A 60 14.11 17.39 -1.24
C GLN A 60 15.11 16.77 -2.23
N TYR A 61 15.00 15.49 -2.60
CA TYR A 61 15.95 14.85 -3.53
C TYR A 61 15.34 14.59 -4.91
N ASP A 62 14.08 14.16 -4.95
CA ASP A 62 13.42 13.76 -6.18
C ASP A 62 12.35 14.79 -6.58
N LYS A 63 12.20 15.04 -7.89
CA LYS A 63 11.16 15.95 -8.42
C LYS A 63 9.78 15.29 -8.47
N HIS A 64 9.74 13.96 -8.56
CA HIS A 64 8.55 13.13 -8.54
C HIS A 64 8.91 11.79 -7.87
N GLY A 65 7.89 11.09 -7.38
CA GLY A 65 8.00 9.70 -6.93
C GLY A 65 7.16 8.81 -7.84
N GLU A 66 7.55 7.55 -7.95
CA GLU A 66 6.81 6.56 -8.74
C GLU A 66 6.26 5.45 -7.85
N GLY A 67 4.94 5.23 -7.91
CA GLY A 67 4.27 4.11 -7.27
C GLY A 67 3.74 3.14 -8.33
N ILE A 68 4.21 1.90 -8.31
CA ILE A 68 3.78 0.85 -9.24
C ILE A 68 3.01 -0.21 -8.46
N ILE A 69 1.76 -0.47 -8.85
CA ILE A 69 0.95 -1.57 -8.29
C ILE A 69 0.84 -2.66 -9.35
N ILE A 70 1.20 -3.89 -8.97
CA ILE A 70 1.02 -5.08 -9.80
C ILE A 70 -0.08 -5.91 -9.14
N THR A 71 -1.25 -5.97 -9.78
CA THR A 71 -2.45 -6.63 -9.27
C THR A 71 -3.17 -7.41 -10.38
N GLY A 72 -4.18 -8.21 -10.02
CA GLY A 72 -5.06 -8.87 -10.97
C GLY A 72 -5.94 -7.89 -11.73
N TYR A 73 -6.37 -8.26 -12.95
CA TYR A 73 -7.17 -7.38 -13.80
C TYR A 73 -8.52 -6.98 -13.17
N SER A 74 -9.12 -7.86 -12.36
CA SER A 74 -10.39 -7.58 -11.66
C SER A 74 -10.27 -6.44 -10.66
N GLU A 75 -9.14 -6.35 -9.95
CA GLU A 75 -8.92 -5.39 -8.87
C GLU A 75 -8.31 -4.06 -9.34
N LEU A 76 -7.90 -4.00 -10.61
CA LEU A 76 -7.28 -2.79 -11.18
C LEU A 76 -8.18 -1.56 -11.01
N GLN A 77 -9.48 -1.70 -11.29
CA GLN A 77 -10.45 -0.61 -11.16
C GLN A 77 -10.61 -0.15 -9.70
N TYR A 78 -10.52 -1.07 -8.74
CA TYR A 78 -10.60 -0.78 -7.31
C TYR A 78 -9.41 0.10 -6.88
N TYR A 79 -8.18 -0.30 -7.22
CA TYR A 79 -6.98 0.46 -6.86
C TYR A 79 -6.88 1.80 -7.60
N LEU A 80 -7.35 1.89 -8.85
CA LEU A 80 -7.47 3.16 -9.55
C LEU A 80 -8.47 4.10 -8.88
N SER A 81 -9.60 3.57 -8.39
CA SER A 81 -10.60 4.38 -7.70
C SER A 81 -10.10 4.85 -6.33
N LEU A 82 -9.30 4.03 -5.65
CA LEU A 82 -8.64 4.37 -4.39
C LEU A 82 -7.67 5.54 -4.54
N MET A 83 -6.83 5.51 -5.57
CA MET A 83 -5.83 6.56 -5.81
C MET A 83 -6.43 7.89 -6.28
N ASN A 84 -7.61 7.85 -6.92
CA ASN A 84 -8.29 9.05 -7.42
C ASN A 84 -9.32 9.62 -6.43
N GLU A 85 -9.24 9.28 -5.14
CA GLU A 85 -10.14 9.76 -4.07
C GLU A 85 -11.63 9.49 -4.34
N LYS A 86 -11.96 8.45 -5.11
CA LYS A 86 -13.35 8.11 -5.48
C LYS A 86 -14.01 7.11 -4.52
N LEU A 87 -13.30 6.66 -3.49
CA LEU A 87 -13.80 5.69 -2.54
C LEU A 87 -14.40 6.40 -1.33
N PRO A 88 -15.73 6.37 -1.14
CA PRO A 88 -16.36 6.95 0.04
C PRO A 88 -15.94 6.17 1.29
N ILE A 89 -15.65 6.89 2.39
CA ILE A 89 -15.38 6.29 3.69
C ILE A 89 -16.72 5.97 4.35
N GLU A 90 -17.06 4.69 4.44
CA GLU A 90 -18.29 4.21 5.07
C GLU A 90 -18.05 3.70 6.49
N SER A 91 -19.04 3.92 7.38
CA SER A 91 -18.97 3.43 8.75
C SER A 91 -19.21 1.92 8.80
N GLN A 92 -18.29 1.21 9.45
CA GLN A 92 -18.42 -0.22 9.75
C GLN A 92 -18.98 -0.48 11.16
N PHE A 93 -19.48 0.56 11.86
CA PHE A 93 -19.89 0.47 13.27
C PHE A 93 -20.99 -0.56 13.53
N ILE A 94 -21.94 -0.71 12.60
CA ILE A 94 -23.07 -1.66 12.72
C ILE A 94 -22.57 -3.10 12.92
N SER A 95 -21.45 -3.46 12.30
CA SER A 95 -20.89 -4.82 12.39
C SER A 95 -20.36 -5.19 13.79
N LYS A 96 -20.13 -4.19 14.65
CA LYS A 96 -19.60 -4.34 16.02
C LYS A 96 -20.51 -3.72 17.08
N LEU A 97 -21.79 -3.54 16.76
CA LEU A 97 -22.72 -2.84 17.65
C LEU A 97 -23.04 -3.62 18.94
N ALA A 98 -22.87 -4.95 18.93
CA ALA A 98 -23.18 -5.84 20.04
C ALA A 98 -21.96 -6.19 20.92
N ASP A 99 -20.76 -5.74 20.55
CA ASP A 99 -19.54 -5.85 21.36
C ASP A 99 -19.47 -4.76 22.45
#